data_AF-A0A1X1PIC3-F1
#
_entry.id   AF-A0A1X1PIC3-F1
#
_cell.length_a   1.000
_cell.length_b   1.000
_cell.length_c   1.000
_cell.angle_alpha   90.00
_cell.angle_beta   90.00
_cell.angle_gamma   90.00
#
_symmetry.space_group_name_H-M   'P 1'
#
loop_
_entity.id
_entity.type
_entity.pdbx_description
1 polymer ?
#
loop_
_entity_poly.entity_id
_entity_poly.type
_entity_poly.pdbx_seq_one_letter_code
_entity_poly.pdbx_strand_id
1 'polypeptide(L)'
;MRTTGLAAVAALLVLAGCATKNYGRMGSLTDYERNTMSCREIDLEIARVDGFVSHVDKESEFDGRSVLSFLGDFGIGNVMEKDAAMKSASDRRQALDSLRSSKQCGYATTTSQPAVSASAPGAASAAVGQ
;
A
#
# COMPACT_ATOMS: atom_id res chain seq x y z
N MET A 1 -41.60 14.28 -23.80
CA MET A 1 -41.54 13.85 -22.38
C MET A 1 -40.94 12.46 -22.20
N ARG A 2 -41.31 11.44 -23.00
CA ARG A 2 -40.71 10.08 -22.90
C ARG A 2 -39.22 10.01 -23.32
N THR A 3 -38.82 10.76 -24.34
CA THR A 3 -37.44 10.79 -24.86
C THR A 3 -36.46 11.56 -23.96
N THR A 4 -36.92 12.61 -23.30
CA THR A 4 -36.14 13.39 -22.32
C THR A 4 -35.84 12.59 -21.04
N GLY A 5 -36.74 11.70 -20.62
CA GLY A 5 -36.50 10.82 -19.48
C GLY A 5 -35.45 9.75 -19.75
N LEU A 6 -35.45 9.14 -20.95
CA LEU A 6 -34.48 8.10 -21.31
C LEU A 6 -33.04 8.65 -21.41
N ALA A 7 -32.89 9.87 -21.93
CA ALA A 7 -31.60 10.56 -22.03
C ALA A 7 -31.02 10.91 -20.64
N ALA A 8 -31.87 11.28 -19.68
CA ALA A 8 -31.44 11.58 -18.32
C ALA A 8 -30.98 10.32 -17.56
N VAL A 9 -31.66 9.19 -17.74
CA VAL A 9 -31.26 7.90 -17.15
C VAL A 9 -29.96 7.38 -17.76
N ALA A 10 -29.81 7.49 -19.09
CA ALA A 10 -28.55 7.13 -19.76
C ALA A 10 -27.38 7.99 -19.29
N ALA A 11 -27.59 9.30 -19.09
CA ALA A 11 -26.56 10.17 -18.54
C ALA A 11 -26.14 9.75 -17.12
N LEU A 12 -27.08 9.40 -16.23
CA LEU A 12 -26.79 8.94 -14.87
C LEU A 12 -25.98 7.63 -14.84
N LEU A 13 -26.23 6.70 -15.77
CA LEU A 13 -25.47 5.45 -15.90
C LEU A 13 -24.02 5.68 -16.36
N VAL A 14 -23.79 6.67 -17.24
CA VAL A 14 -22.44 7.01 -17.71
C VAL A 14 -21.61 7.68 -16.61
N LEU A 15 -22.22 8.47 -15.71
CA LEU A 15 -21.52 9.02 -14.53
C LEU A 15 -21.15 7.95 -13.49
N ALA A 16 -21.95 6.88 -13.36
CA ALA A 16 -21.64 5.76 -12.45
C ALA A 16 -20.48 4.87 -12.94
N GLY A 17 -20.23 4.83 -14.25
CA GLY A 17 -19.13 4.05 -14.86
C GLY A 17 -17.73 4.67 -14.73
N CYS A 18 -17.62 5.94 -14.35
CA CYS A 18 -16.32 6.60 -14.08
C CYS A 18 -15.74 6.28 -12.69
N ALA A 19 -16.44 5.48 -11.88
CA ALA A 19 -16.04 5.10 -10.52
C ALA A 19 -15.57 3.64 -10.42
N THR A 20 -14.98 3.07 -11.50
CA THR A 20 -14.15 1.88 -11.32
C THR A 20 -13.04 2.23 -10.35
N LYS A 21 -13.10 1.66 -9.15
CA LYS A 21 -12.07 1.85 -8.12
C LYS A 21 -10.78 1.26 -8.65
N ASN A 22 -9.86 2.12 -9.07
CA ASN A 22 -8.53 1.70 -9.42
C ASN A 22 -7.71 1.61 -8.14
N TYR A 23 -7.53 0.38 -7.63
CA TYR A 23 -6.70 0.12 -6.45
C TYR A 23 -5.21 0.42 -6.68
N GLY A 24 -4.82 0.79 -7.92
CA GLY A 24 -3.43 0.91 -8.33
C GLY A 24 -2.80 -0.46 -8.56
N ARG A 25 -1.71 -0.51 -9.34
CA ARG A 25 -0.94 -1.73 -9.61
C ARG A 25 0.51 -1.52 -9.25
N MET A 26 1.14 -2.56 -8.72
CA MET A 26 2.57 -2.55 -8.55
C MET A 26 3.26 -2.88 -9.86
N GLY A 27 4.20 -2.03 -10.25
CA GLY A 27 5.08 -2.33 -11.37
C GLY A 27 5.90 -3.58 -11.10
N SER A 28 6.20 -4.35 -12.13
CA SER A 28 7.16 -5.44 -12.04
C SER A 28 8.54 -4.90 -11.61
N LEU A 29 9.30 -5.74 -10.92
CA LEU A 29 10.68 -5.40 -10.55
C LEU A 29 11.51 -5.29 -11.84
N THR A 30 12.19 -4.17 -12.03
CA THR A 30 13.07 -3.94 -13.19
C THR A 30 14.48 -4.51 -12.96
N ASP A 31 15.25 -4.74 -14.02
CA ASP A 31 16.63 -5.22 -13.90
C ASP A 31 17.56 -4.20 -13.25
N TYR A 32 17.27 -2.91 -13.43
CA TYR A 32 18.00 -1.84 -12.76
C TYR A 32 17.79 -1.91 -11.24
N GLU A 33 16.53 -2.02 -10.79
CA GLU A 33 16.19 -2.22 -9.38
C GLU A 33 16.86 -3.48 -8.82
N ARG A 34 16.87 -4.59 -9.56
CA ARG A 34 17.54 -5.83 -9.14
C ARG A 34 19.02 -5.62 -8.84
N ASN A 35 19.72 -4.86 -9.67
CA ASN A 35 21.16 -4.69 -9.56
C ASN A 35 21.56 -3.64 -8.52
N THR A 36 20.85 -2.51 -8.43
CA THR A 36 21.27 -1.37 -7.59
C THR A 36 20.78 -1.45 -6.15
N MET A 37 19.71 -2.20 -5.88
CA MET A 37 19.05 -2.21 -4.57
C MET A 37 19.86 -2.99 -3.53
N SER A 38 20.14 -2.35 -2.40
CA SER A 38 20.77 -2.95 -1.22
C SER A 38 19.78 -3.77 -0.39
N CYS A 39 20.26 -4.64 0.50
CA CYS A 39 19.39 -5.45 1.37
C CYS A 39 18.41 -4.61 2.20
N ARG A 40 18.83 -3.43 2.66
CA ARG A 40 17.94 -2.50 3.37
C ARG A 40 16.83 -1.97 2.47
N GLU A 41 17.16 -1.62 1.23
CA GLU A 41 16.17 -1.11 0.27
C GLU A 41 15.20 -2.22 -0.16
N ILE A 42 15.68 -3.46 -0.26
CA ILE A 42 14.82 -4.63 -0.49
C ILE A 42 13.82 -4.80 0.66
N ASP A 43 14.26 -4.72 1.91
CA ASP A 43 13.37 -4.81 3.08
C ASP A 43 12.37 -3.63 3.13
N LEU A 44 12.77 -2.42 2.72
CA LEU A 44 11.87 -1.27 2.62
C LEU A 44 10.84 -1.41 1.50
N GLU A 45 11.23 -1.93 0.34
CA GLU A 45 10.30 -2.24 -0.74
C GLU A 45 9.33 -3.34 -0.33
N ILE A 46 9.79 -4.37 0.37
CA ILE A 46 8.94 -5.41 0.95
C ILE A 46 7.89 -4.80 1.90
N ALA A 47 8.32 -3.92 2.81
CA ALA A 47 7.39 -3.22 3.71
C ALA A 47 6.40 -2.33 2.95
N ARG A 48 6.81 -1.70 1.84
CA ARG A 48 5.91 -0.95 0.95
C ARG A 48 4.86 -1.87 0.32
N VAL A 49 5.26 -3.04 -0.16
CA VAL A 49 4.34 -4.03 -0.74
C VAL A 49 3.32 -4.49 0.31
N ASP A 50 3.77 -4.82 1.51
CA ASP A 50 2.89 -5.24 2.61
C ASP A 50 1.92 -4.12 3.03
N GLY A 51 2.39 -2.86 3.06
CA GLY A 51 1.57 -1.69 3.34
C GLY A 51 0.45 -1.48 2.30
N PHE A 52 0.76 -1.66 1.02
CA PHE A 52 -0.23 -1.60 -0.05
C PHE A 52 -1.24 -2.75 0.05
N VAL A 53 -0.80 -3.98 0.32
CA VAL A 53 -1.71 -5.12 0.53
C VAL A 53 -2.69 -4.81 1.66
N SER A 54 -2.20 -4.29 2.79
CA SER A 54 -3.06 -3.87 3.90
C SER A 54 -4.00 -2.72 3.53
N HIS A 55 -3.55 -1.79 2.69
CA HIS A 55 -4.38 -0.68 2.22
C HIS A 55 -5.51 -1.17 1.30
N VAL A 56 -5.20 -2.01 0.32
CA VAL A 56 -6.19 -2.60 -0.60
C VAL A 56 -7.19 -3.46 0.16
N ASP A 57 -6.75 -4.23 1.16
CA ASP A 57 -7.63 -5.07 1.96
C ASP A 57 -8.61 -4.24 2.81
N LYS A 58 -8.12 -3.16 3.46
CA LYS A 58 -8.97 -2.22 4.21
C LYS A 58 -9.97 -1.52 3.30
N GLU A 59 -9.53 -0.97 2.17
CA GLU A 59 -10.42 -0.32 1.19
C GLU A 59 -11.46 -1.29 0.63
N SER A 60 -11.09 -2.55 0.43
CA SER A 60 -12.00 -3.61 -0.05
C SER A 60 -13.01 -4.04 1.01
N GLU A 61 -12.72 -3.98 2.31
CA GLU A 61 -13.68 -4.33 3.37
C GLU A 61 -14.86 -3.34 3.39
N PHE A 62 -14.56 -2.04 3.27
CA PHE A 62 -15.58 -0.99 3.21
C PHE A 62 -16.43 -1.07 1.94
N ASP A 63 -15.81 -1.47 0.82
CA ASP A 63 -16.50 -1.64 -0.46
C ASP A 63 -17.37 -2.90 -0.48
N GLY A 64 -16.85 -4.04 0.01
CA GLY A 64 -17.58 -5.31 0.08
C GLY A 64 -18.82 -5.24 0.97
N ARG A 65 -18.74 -4.56 2.13
CA ARG A 65 -19.92 -4.33 3.00
C ARG A 65 -20.92 -3.35 2.40
N SER A 66 -20.45 -2.34 1.66
CA SER A 66 -21.30 -1.34 0.99
C SER A 66 -21.99 -1.90 -0.26
N VAL A 67 -21.34 -2.79 -1.01
CA VAL A 67 -21.84 -3.35 -2.28
C VAL A 67 -22.71 -4.60 -2.09
N LEU A 68 -22.50 -5.39 -1.02
CA LEU A 68 -23.45 -6.45 -0.61
C LEU A 68 -24.84 -5.90 -0.25
N SER A 69 -24.92 -4.61 0.13
CA SER A 69 -26.19 -3.92 0.38
C SER A 69 -26.83 -3.35 -0.89
N PHE A 70 -26.10 -3.25 -2.01
CA PHE A 70 -26.58 -2.55 -3.20
C PHE A 70 -26.96 -3.50 -4.35
N LEU A 71 -26.09 -4.37 -4.87
CA LEU A 71 -26.38 -5.07 -6.13
C LEU A 71 -25.58 -6.39 -6.28
N GLY A 72 -26.25 -7.53 -6.32
CA GLY A 72 -25.67 -8.85 -6.64
C GLY A 72 -25.06 -9.02 -8.04
N ASP A 73 -24.78 -7.92 -8.76
CA ASP A 73 -24.25 -7.88 -10.13
C ASP A 73 -23.03 -6.94 -10.28
N PHE A 74 -22.89 -5.90 -9.44
CA PHE A 74 -21.76 -4.96 -9.49
C PHE A 74 -20.55 -5.39 -8.62
N GLY A 75 -20.67 -6.50 -7.88
CA GLY A 75 -19.61 -7.02 -7.02
C GLY A 75 -18.46 -7.73 -7.75
N ILE A 76 -18.71 -8.33 -8.92
CA ILE A 76 -17.69 -9.12 -9.64
C ILE A 76 -16.57 -8.23 -10.19
N GLY A 77 -16.91 -7.05 -10.73
CA GLY A 77 -15.92 -6.10 -11.26
C GLY A 77 -14.92 -5.62 -10.22
N ASN A 78 -15.39 -5.23 -9.03
CA ASN A 78 -14.51 -4.74 -7.96
C ASN A 78 -13.66 -5.85 -7.34
N VAL A 79 -14.18 -7.08 -7.26
CA VAL A 79 -13.39 -8.23 -6.81
C VAL A 79 -12.33 -8.59 -7.84
N MET A 80 -12.63 -8.58 -9.14
CA MET A 80 -11.63 -8.81 -10.19
C MET A 80 -10.51 -7.75 -10.16
N GLU A 81 -10.85 -6.47 -9.97
CA GLU A 81 -9.84 -5.42 -9.84
C GLU A 81 -9.00 -5.57 -8.57
N LYS A 82 -9.60 -6.00 -7.45
CA LYS A 82 -8.87 -6.36 -6.23
C LYS A 82 -7.92 -7.52 -6.47
N ASP A 83 -8.41 -8.62 -7.04
CA ASP A 83 -7.61 -9.83 -7.28
C ASP A 83 -6.43 -9.52 -8.18
N ALA A 84 -6.65 -8.67 -9.18
CA ALA A 84 -5.61 -8.30 -10.10
C ALA A 84 -4.61 -7.28 -9.46
N ALA A 85 -5.05 -6.43 -8.52
CA ALA A 85 -4.16 -5.59 -7.71
C ALA A 85 -3.33 -6.42 -6.72
N MET A 86 -3.96 -7.36 -6.01
CA MET A 86 -3.33 -8.31 -5.09
C MET A 86 -2.36 -9.22 -5.84
N LYS A 87 -2.71 -9.67 -7.04
CA LYS A 87 -1.82 -10.42 -7.92
C LYS A 87 -0.58 -9.61 -8.28
N SER A 88 -0.73 -8.35 -8.68
CA SER A 88 0.41 -7.48 -8.99
C SER A 88 1.33 -7.28 -7.78
N ALA A 89 0.76 -7.16 -6.58
CA ALA A 89 1.52 -7.05 -5.35
C ALA A 89 2.24 -8.36 -4.98
N SER A 90 1.57 -9.50 -5.09
CA SER A 90 2.16 -10.82 -4.87
C SER A 90 3.30 -11.11 -5.86
N ASP A 91 3.11 -10.80 -7.14
CA ASP A 91 4.14 -11.01 -8.17
C ASP A 91 5.39 -10.16 -7.86
N ARG A 92 5.21 -8.91 -7.41
CA ARG A 92 6.35 -8.07 -6.95
C ARG A 92 6.96 -8.58 -5.64
N ARG A 93 6.16 -9.05 -4.68
CA ARG A 93 6.62 -9.66 -3.41
C ARG A 93 7.55 -10.84 -3.68
N GLN A 94 7.13 -11.76 -4.55
CA GLN A 94 7.94 -12.92 -4.94
C GLN A 94 9.23 -12.52 -5.66
N ALA A 95 9.18 -11.51 -6.52
CA ALA A 95 10.37 -10.98 -7.17
C ALA A 95 11.37 -10.38 -6.15
N LEU A 96 10.88 -9.67 -5.13
CA LEU A 96 11.72 -9.14 -4.05
C LEU A 96 12.27 -10.25 -3.14
N ASP A 97 11.47 -11.26 -2.80
CA ASP A 97 11.90 -12.38 -1.95
C ASP A 97 12.96 -13.25 -2.64
N SER A 98 12.82 -13.47 -3.95
CA SER A 98 13.84 -14.14 -4.75
C SER A 98 15.13 -13.31 -4.86
N LEU A 99 15.02 -11.99 -5.01
CA LEU A 99 16.18 -11.08 -4.99
C LEU A 99 16.87 -11.05 -3.61
N ARG A 100 16.08 -11.03 -2.53
CA ARG A 100 16.57 -11.08 -1.15
C ARG A 100 17.37 -12.34 -0.89
N SER A 101 16.84 -13.48 -1.37
CA SER A 101 17.49 -14.79 -1.25
C SER A 101 18.76 -14.88 -2.10
N SER A 102 18.73 -14.38 -3.34
CA SER A 102 19.89 -14.41 -4.24
C SER A 102 21.04 -13.51 -3.77
N LYS A 103 20.72 -12.37 -3.16
CA LYS A 103 21.71 -11.48 -2.52
C LYS A 103 22.10 -11.93 -1.11
N GLN A 104 21.55 -13.05 -0.62
CA GLN A 104 21.82 -13.60 0.71
C GLN A 104 21.61 -12.55 1.82
N CYS A 105 20.59 -11.71 1.64
CA CYS A 105 20.23 -10.72 2.64
C CYS A 105 19.70 -11.45 3.87
N GLY A 106 20.46 -11.40 4.97
CA GLY A 106 19.96 -11.81 6.28
C GLY A 106 18.77 -10.95 6.68
N TYR A 107 17.91 -11.44 7.59
CA TYR A 107 17.02 -10.53 8.31
C TYR A 107 17.89 -9.43 8.88
N ALA A 108 17.62 -8.18 8.51
CA ALA A 108 18.10 -7.06 9.26
C ALA A 108 17.47 -7.20 10.66
N THR A 109 18.12 -7.98 11.54
CA THR A 109 18.06 -7.72 12.96
C THR A 109 18.36 -6.25 13.06
N THR A 110 17.34 -5.48 13.37
CA THR A 110 17.47 -4.12 13.83
C THR A 110 18.50 -4.16 14.96
N THR A 111 19.77 -3.97 14.62
CA THR A 111 20.77 -3.59 15.61
C THR A 111 20.18 -2.33 16.18
N SER A 112 19.67 -2.46 17.40
CA SER A 112 19.18 -1.37 18.20
C SER A 112 20.14 -0.23 18.03
N GLN A 113 19.65 0.84 17.41
CA GLN A 113 20.29 2.13 17.42
C GLN A 113 20.66 2.37 18.89
N PRO A 114 21.96 2.49 19.24
CA PRO A 114 22.29 2.73 20.63
C PRO A 114 21.60 4.04 20.97
N ALA A 115 20.70 3.98 21.95
CA ALA A 115 20.09 5.15 22.55
C ALA A 115 21.25 6.12 22.79
N VAL A 116 21.20 7.27 22.12
CA VAL A 116 22.12 8.36 22.39
C VAL A 116 21.94 8.69 23.86
N SER A 117 22.85 8.15 24.69
CA SER A 117 23.04 8.55 26.07
C SER A 117 23.29 10.05 26.02
N ALA A 118 22.25 10.82 26.34
CA ALA A 118 22.38 12.22 26.64
C ALA A 118 23.28 12.32 27.88
N SER A 119 24.57 12.51 27.63
CA SER A 119 25.55 12.84 28.64
C SER A 119 25.17 14.21 29.22
N ALA A 120 24.69 14.19 30.46
CA ALA A 120 24.65 15.36 31.30
C ALA A 120 26.05 15.98 31.43
N PRO A 121 26.21 17.31 31.32
CA PRO A 121 27.21 18.03 32.05
C PRO A 121 26.62 18.53 33.37
N GLY A 122 27.40 18.37 34.43
CA GLY A 122 27.02 18.61 35.81
C GLY A 122 26.87 20.08 36.22
N ALA A 123 26.32 20.18 37.42
CA ALA A 123 26.29 21.28 38.39
C ALA A 123 27.29 22.43 38.20
N ALA A 124 26.80 23.68 38.37
CA ALA A 124 26.98 24.47 39.61
C ALA A 124 26.63 25.97 39.42
N SER A 125 26.14 26.57 40.52
CA SER A 125 26.06 28.01 40.86
C SER A 125 25.00 28.86 40.14
N ALA A 126 24.19 29.71 40.79
CA ALA A 126 24.18 30.21 42.16
C ALA A 126 22.76 30.68 42.54
N ALA A 127 22.39 30.45 43.80
CA ALA A 127 21.31 31.15 44.46
C ALA A 127 21.77 32.58 44.80
N VAL A 128 20.97 33.59 44.44
CA VAL A 128 20.94 34.88 45.13
C VAL A 128 19.48 35.16 45.44
N GLY A 129 19.15 35.08 46.73
CA GLY A 129 17.96 35.71 47.27
C GLY A 129 18.26 37.17 47.57
N GLN A 130 17.33 38.04 47.19
CA GLN A 130 16.79 39.16 47.95
C GLN A 130 15.62 39.76 47.17
#